data_AF-A2FRZ5-F1
#
_entry.id   AF-A2FRZ5-F1
#
_cell.length_a   1.000
_cell.length_b   1.000
_cell.length_c   1.000
_cell.angle_alpha   90.00
_cell.angle_beta   90.00
_cell.angle_gamma   90.00
#
_symmetry.space_group_name_H-M   'P 1'
#
loop_
_entity.id
_entity.type
_entity.pdbx_description
1 polymer ?
#
loop_
_entity_poly.entity_id
_entity_poly.type
_entity_poly.pdbx_seq_one_letter_code
_entity_poly.pdbx_strand_id
1 'polypeptide(L)'
;MQIEQSFSDYTSKNEIISGSGNYYIHNAIFSFHYRNRAIYLNSNSKVFLETCTFYNNSSTERGGSFYIKDSDCVLVHICILLSSIVENNLYGCGYYIWSVKNSNSKSYAFESSVSQCSGISASLYHLRGDIKVSNMNTSYHEITQVAAYSIQVPTGTGIINFTTASNASSTDYAVIENSIGKFNITKCNYLNNEYTGSTNGIIYCSSSCTYSSCSFIGNKGNYLFNKKPTIDNCYFNNNEVRQTTFDSIEPLDSFISHYSTYCIAAKNEENKDDTFKKYKEEKLKMKNLKNVVKKIYRTPLVGAVNLSVLK
;
A
#
# COMPACT_ATOMS: atom_id res chain seq x y z
N MET A 1 -2.52 12.34 -27.12
CA MET A 1 -1.44 11.65 -26.39
C MET A 1 -1.04 10.47 -27.24
N GLN A 2 0.19 10.41 -27.73
CA GLN A 2 0.64 9.31 -28.58
C GLN A 2 1.27 8.26 -27.67
N ILE A 3 0.62 7.11 -27.53
CA ILE A 3 1.07 5.99 -26.70
C ILE A 3 2.26 5.34 -27.43
N GLU A 4 3.41 5.25 -26.78
CA GLU A 4 4.62 4.69 -27.39
C GLU A 4 4.64 3.16 -27.31
N GLN A 5 4.08 2.57 -26.24
CA GLN A 5 4.00 1.13 -26.05
C GLN A 5 2.72 0.74 -25.28
N SER A 6 2.03 -0.29 -25.78
CA SER A 6 0.86 -0.92 -25.16
C SER A 6 1.15 -2.41 -25.02
N PHE A 7 1.01 -2.96 -23.82
CA PHE A 7 1.27 -4.37 -23.54
C PHE A 7 -0.06 -5.10 -23.27
N SER A 8 -0.49 -5.96 -24.20
CA SER A 8 -1.69 -6.79 -24.06
C SER A 8 -1.46 -8.28 -24.36
N ASP A 9 -0.20 -8.72 -24.50
CA ASP A 9 0.10 -10.07 -24.97
C ASP A 9 0.40 -11.05 -23.82
N TYR A 10 -0.19 -12.24 -23.92
CA TYR A 10 0.12 -13.39 -23.05
C TYR A 10 1.53 -13.90 -23.38
N THR A 11 2.55 -13.42 -22.69
CA THR A 11 3.91 -13.95 -22.79
C THR A 11 4.16 -14.97 -21.67
N SER A 12 4.69 -16.15 -22.02
CA SER A 12 4.99 -17.21 -21.04
C SER A 12 6.31 -16.96 -20.28
N LYS A 13 6.91 -15.77 -20.43
CA LYS A 13 8.16 -15.36 -19.81
C LYS A 13 7.88 -14.11 -18.99
N ASN A 14 8.39 -14.08 -17.75
CA ASN A 14 8.32 -12.92 -16.87
C ASN A 14 9.20 -11.80 -17.42
N GLU A 15 8.65 -11.00 -18.33
CA GLU A 15 9.33 -9.84 -18.91
C GLU A 15 9.37 -8.69 -17.92
N ILE A 16 10.53 -8.03 -17.84
CA ILE A 16 10.72 -6.83 -17.02
C ILE A 16 10.49 -5.63 -17.93
N ILE A 17 9.59 -4.74 -17.52
CA ILE A 17 9.38 -3.48 -18.22
C ILE A 17 10.33 -2.44 -17.61
N SER A 18 11.25 -1.91 -18.40
CA SER A 18 12.16 -0.88 -17.92
C SER A 18 12.61 0.13 -18.97
N GLY A 19 12.83 1.38 -18.56
CA GLY A 19 13.29 2.46 -19.42
C GLY A 19 12.58 3.79 -19.14
N SER A 20 12.70 4.71 -20.09
CA SER A 20 11.99 5.99 -20.15
C SER A 20 10.98 5.98 -21.30
N GLY A 21 9.94 6.81 -21.23
CA GLY A 21 8.92 6.92 -22.27
C GLY A 21 7.49 7.04 -21.73
N ASN A 22 6.50 7.01 -22.61
CA ASN A 22 5.10 7.00 -22.21
C ASN A 22 4.55 5.58 -22.19
N TYR A 23 4.11 5.11 -21.02
CA TYR A 23 3.67 3.74 -20.80
C TYR A 23 2.19 3.69 -20.46
N TYR A 24 1.44 2.87 -21.21
CA TYR A 24 0.12 2.41 -20.82
C TYR A 24 0.15 0.90 -20.68
N ILE A 25 0.02 0.43 -19.44
CA ILE A 25 0.05 -0.99 -19.11
C ILE A 25 -1.27 -1.31 -18.44
N HIS A 26 -2.04 -2.22 -19.04
CA HIS A 26 -3.36 -2.54 -18.57
C HIS A 26 -3.63 -4.04 -18.60
N ASN A 27 -4.52 -4.51 -17.71
CA ASN A 27 -4.95 -5.91 -17.63
C ASN A 27 -3.79 -6.93 -17.55
N ALA A 28 -2.69 -6.56 -16.91
CA ALA A 28 -1.47 -7.37 -16.83
C ALA A 28 -1.33 -8.08 -15.48
N ILE A 29 -0.75 -9.27 -15.50
CA ILE A 29 -0.37 -10.02 -14.29
C ILE A 29 1.14 -10.23 -14.30
N PHE A 30 1.83 -9.60 -13.34
CA PHE A 30 3.24 -9.79 -13.08
C PHE A 30 3.39 -10.71 -11.88
N SER A 31 3.92 -11.91 -12.09
CA SER A 31 4.02 -12.88 -11.00
C SER A 31 5.37 -13.55 -10.93
N PHE A 32 5.83 -13.85 -9.72
CA PHE A 32 7.07 -14.61 -9.49
C PHE A 32 8.32 -13.94 -10.08
N HIS A 33 8.37 -12.61 -10.11
CA HIS A 33 9.63 -11.93 -10.35
C HIS A 33 10.52 -12.09 -9.11
N TYR A 34 11.64 -12.80 -9.24
CA TYR A 34 12.52 -13.09 -8.11
C TYR A 34 13.76 -12.20 -8.13
N ARG A 35 13.99 -11.48 -7.02
CA ARG A 35 15.12 -10.55 -6.83
C ARG A 35 15.24 -9.47 -7.92
N ASN A 36 14.15 -9.21 -8.64
CA ASN A 36 14.02 -8.16 -9.64
C ASN A 36 12.57 -7.67 -9.62
N ARG A 37 12.36 -6.36 -9.62
CA ARG A 37 11.01 -5.80 -9.80
C ARG A 37 10.47 -6.08 -11.21
N ALA A 38 9.14 -6.14 -11.34
CA ALA A 38 8.48 -6.36 -12.62
C ALA A 38 8.53 -5.12 -13.51
N ILE A 39 8.42 -3.94 -12.91
CA ILE A 39 8.43 -2.66 -13.63
C ILE A 39 9.45 -1.71 -12.98
N TYR A 40 10.31 -1.12 -13.81
CA TYR A 40 11.25 -0.07 -13.44
C TYR A 40 11.25 1.06 -14.45
N LEU A 41 10.47 2.10 -14.19
CA LEU A 41 10.36 3.24 -15.09
C LEU A 41 11.14 4.42 -14.52
N ASN A 42 12.06 4.96 -15.33
CA ASN A 42 12.89 6.09 -14.94
C ASN A 42 12.66 7.31 -15.83
N SER A 43 12.74 8.49 -15.22
CA SER A 43 12.90 9.80 -15.87
C SER A 43 11.78 10.25 -16.83
N ASN A 44 11.11 11.34 -16.47
CA ASN A 44 10.17 12.14 -17.29
C ASN A 44 9.12 11.32 -18.06
N SER A 45 8.78 10.14 -17.55
CA SER A 45 7.80 9.26 -18.16
C SER A 45 6.39 9.71 -17.79
N LYS A 46 5.41 9.35 -18.61
CA LYS A 46 4.00 9.36 -18.23
C LYS A 46 3.54 7.92 -18.13
N VAL A 47 3.13 7.52 -16.95
CA VAL A 47 2.81 6.13 -16.64
C VAL A 47 1.34 6.02 -16.30
N PHE A 48 0.62 5.17 -17.01
CA PHE A 48 -0.72 4.75 -16.62
C PHE A 48 -0.73 3.22 -16.44
N LEU A 49 -0.90 2.78 -15.19
CA LEU A 49 -1.13 1.39 -14.84
C LEU A 49 -2.61 1.20 -14.51
N GLU A 50 -3.28 0.28 -15.19
CA GLU A 50 -4.71 0.03 -15.04
C GLU A 50 -4.99 -1.47 -14.87
N THR A 51 -5.72 -1.87 -13.83
CA THR A 51 -6.12 -3.28 -13.62
C THR A 51 -4.92 -4.24 -13.68
N CYS A 52 -3.83 -3.87 -13.01
CA CYS A 52 -2.61 -4.67 -12.98
C CYS A 52 -2.47 -5.42 -11.65
N THR A 53 -2.05 -6.68 -11.75
CA THR A 53 -1.82 -7.56 -10.61
C THR A 53 -0.34 -7.87 -10.47
N PHE A 54 0.18 -7.78 -9.27
CA PHE A 54 1.53 -8.13 -8.89
C PHE A 54 1.47 -9.19 -7.79
N TYR A 55 1.91 -10.40 -8.11
CA TYR A 55 1.76 -11.54 -7.22
C TYR A 55 3.10 -12.21 -6.94
N ASN A 56 3.48 -12.27 -5.66
CA ASN A 56 4.66 -12.98 -5.20
C ASN A 56 5.94 -12.51 -5.92
N ASN A 57 6.06 -11.18 -6.06
CA ASN A 57 7.23 -10.54 -6.63
C ASN A 57 8.22 -10.18 -5.52
N SER A 58 9.49 -10.10 -5.85
CA SER A 58 10.54 -9.71 -4.92
C SER A 58 11.64 -8.95 -5.63
N SER A 59 12.24 -7.99 -4.94
CA SER A 59 13.32 -7.16 -5.48
C SER A 59 14.51 -7.12 -4.52
N THR A 60 15.73 -7.04 -5.04
CA THR A 60 16.90 -6.61 -4.27
C THR A 60 17.07 -5.09 -4.29
N GLU A 61 16.18 -4.37 -4.96
CA GLU A 61 16.16 -2.92 -5.03
C GLU A 61 14.86 -2.32 -4.47
N ARG A 62 14.80 -0.99 -4.38
CA ARG A 62 13.58 -0.21 -4.05
C ARG A 62 12.40 -0.61 -4.95
N GLY A 63 11.21 -0.71 -4.35
CA GLY A 63 10.01 -1.16 -5.06
C GLY A 63 10.01 -2.67 -5.30
N GLY A 64 9.32 -3.43 -4.45
CA GLY A 64 9.29 -4.90 -4.54
C GLY A 64 8.66 -5.41 -5.84
N SER A 65 7.52 -4.84 -6.22
CA SER A 65 6.82 -5.15 -7.47
C SER A 65 7.14 -4.15 -8.57
N PHE A 66 7.11 -2.85 -8.26
CA PHE A 66 7.50 -1.82 -9.22
C PHE A 66 8.10 -0.58 -8.58
N TYR A 67 8.88 0.14 -9.39
CA TYR A 67 9.49 1.42 -9.04
C TYR A 67 9.30 2.43 -10.17
N ILE A 68 8.71 3.59 -9.84
CA ILE A 68 8.52 4.71 -10.76
C ILE A 68 9.35 5.89 -10.24
N LYS A 69 10.24 6.40 -11.08
CA LYS A 69 11.19 7.46 -10.73
C LYS A 69 11.00 8.68 -11.64
N ASP A 70 10.88 9.86 -11.04
CA ASP A 70 10.82 11.18 -11.69
C ASP A 70 9.79 11.27 -12.81
N SER A 71 8.57 10.77 -12.58
CA SER A 71 7.57 10.58 -13.63
C SER A 71 6.17 10.89 -13.13
N ASP A 72 5.30 11.35 -14.02
CA ASP A 72 3.87 11.42 -13.74
C ASP A 72 3.31 10.00 -13.76
N CYS A 73 2.49 9.65 -12.78
CA CYS A 73 1.86 8.34 -12.73
C CYS A 73 0.41 8.37 -12.29
N VAL A 74 -0.39 7.53 -12.93
CA VAL A 74 -1.76 7.20 -12.54
C VAL A 74 -1.83 5.70 -12.37
N LEU A 75 -2.26 5.27 -11.18
CA LEU A 75 -2.43 3.88 -10.79
C LEU A 75 -3.91 3.64 -10.52
N VAL A 76 -4.54 2.72 -11.24
CA VAL A 76 -5.96 2.39 -11.09
C VAL A 76 -6.11 0.88 -11.01
N HIS A 77 -6.88 0.39 -10.02
CA HIS A 77 -7.12 -1.04 -9.80
C HIS A 77 -5.83 -1.87 -9.70
N ILE A 78 -4.84 -1.36 -8.96
CA ILE A 78 -3.58 -2.08 -8.75
C ILE A 78 -3.74 -3.05 -7.60
N CYS A 79 -3.32 -4.28 -7.82
CA CYS A 79 -3.39 -5.34 -6.84
C CYS A 79 -2.00 -5.89 -6.56
N ILE A 80 -1.52 -5.77 -5.34
CA ILE A 80 -0.23 -6.29 -4.93
C ILE A 80 -0.44 -7.30 -3.80
N LEU A 81 0.08 -8.50 -3.99
CA LEU A 81 -0.02 -9.58 -3.02
C LEU A 81 1.33 -10.28 -2.89
N LEU A 82 1.80 -10.47 -1.65
CA LEU A 82 3.05 -11.17 -1.35
C LEU A 82 4.29 -10.53 -1.99
N SER A 83 4.31 -9.20 -2.12
CA SER A 83 5.46 -8.49 -2.67
C SER A 83 6.52 -8.24 -1.60
N SER A 84 7.80 -8.38 -1.94
CA SER A 84 8.89 -8.26 -0.96
C SER A 84 10.12 -7.52 -1.45
N ILE A 85 10.89 -7.01 -0.49
CA ILE A 85 12.26 -6.54 -0.69
C ILE A 85 13.18 -7.47 0.11
N VAL A 86 14.18 -8.06 -0.57
CA VAL A 86 15.09 -9.05 0.01
C VAL A 86 16.33 -8.40 0.64
N GLU A 87 16.71 -7.21 0.17
CA GLU A 87 17.84 -6.48 0.75
C GLU A 87 17.41 -5.66 1.97
N ASN A 88 18.20 -5.76 3.03
CA ASN A 88 18.04 -4.95 4.22
C ASN A 88 18.36 -3.49 3.87
N ASN A 89 17.54 -2.53 4.31
CA ASN A 89 17.69 -1.07 4.13
C ASN A 89 17.03 -0.44 2.87
N LEU A 90 16.07 -1.09 2.23
CA LEU A 90 15.34 -0.51 1.09
C LEU A 90 13.82 -0.35 1.33
N TYR A 91 13.21 0.58 0.62
CA TYR A 91 11.84 1.03 0.87
C TYR A 91 10.85 0.59 -0.22
N GLY A 92 9.57 0.49 0.14
CA GLY A 92 8.47 0.24 -0.81
C GLY A 92 8.35 -1.23 -1.18
N CYS A 93 7.99 -2.05 -0.19
CA CYS A 93 7.89 -3.51 -0.30
C CYS A 93 6.88 -3.97 -1.37
N GLY A 94 5.81 -3.20 -1.57
CA GLY A 94 4.90 -3.32 -2.70
C GLY A 94 5.38 -2.48 -3.87
N TYR A 95 5.34 -1.16 -3.74
CA TYR A 95 5.88 -0.24 -4.74
C TYR A 95 6.58 0.97 -4.13
N TYR A 96 7.40 1.62 -4.96
CA TYR A 96 8.01 2.91 -4.66
C TYR A 96 7.71 3.89 -5.82
N ILE A 97 7.18 5.07 -5.50
CA ILE A 97 7.20 6.25 -6.37
C ILE A 97 8.16 7.32 -5.81
N TRP A 98 9.15 7.74 -6.59
CA TRP A 98 10.15 8.73 -6.19
C TRP A 98 10.20 9.90 -7.16
N SER A 99 10.32 11.11 -6.63
CA SER A 99 10.65 12.29 -7.43
C SER A 99 11.84 13.07 -6.84
N VAL A 100 12.56 13.79 -7.69
CA VAL A 100 13.55 14.79 -7.26
C VAL A 100 12.92 15.90 -6.40
N LYS A 101 13.76 16.61 -5.63
CA LYS A 101 13.33 17.72 -4.77
C LYS A 101 12.69 18.82 -5.64
N ASN A 102 11.57 19.39 -5.15
CA ASN A 102 10.78 20.41 -5.86
C ASN A 102 10.19 19.95 -7.21
N SER A 103 10.09 18.63 -7.43
CA SER A 103 9.39 18.12 -8.61
C SER A 103 7.90 18.47 -8.54
N ASN A 104 7.32 18.80 -9.70
CA ASN A 104 5.88 18.93 -9.89
C ASN A 104 5.27 17.67 -10.53
N SER A 105 6.00 16.54 -10.52
CA SER A 105 5.48 15.25 -10.95
C SER A 105 4.23 14.90 -10.15
N LYS A 106 3.21 14.41 -10.85
CA LYS A 106 1.90 14.10 -10.28
C LYS A 106 1.71 12.60 -10.17
N SER A 107 1.42 12.15 -8.97
CA SER A 107 1.20 10.75 -8.65
C SER A 107 -0.21 10.55 -8.13
N TYR A 108 -0.96 9.67 -8.78
CA TYR A 108 -2.32 9.34 -8.40
C TYR A 108 -2.49 7.84 -8.22
N ALA A 109 -3.14 7.42 -7.12
CA ALA A 109 -3.49 6.03 -6.90
C ALA A 109 -4.96 5.89 -6.51
N PHE A 110 -5.69 5.08 -7.26
CA PHE A 110 -7.13 4.89 -7.13
C PHE A 110 -7.49 3.41 -7.04
N GLU A 111 -8.40 3.08 -6.14
CA GLU A 111 -9.09 1.78 -6.11
C GLU A 111 -8.13 0.58 -6.05
N SER A 112 -7.02 0.73 -5.35
CA SER A 112 -5.91 -0.21 -5.33
C SER A 112 -5.81 -0.95 -3.99
N SER A 113 -5.24 -2.15 -3.99
CA SER A 113 -5.10 -2.97 -2.79
C SER A 113 -3.69 -3.59 -2.72
N VAL A 114 -3.08 -3.50 -1.54
CA VAL A 114 -1.75 -4.05 -1.26
C VAL A 114 -1.81 -4.89 0.00
N SER A 115 -1.32 -6.12 -0.06
CA SER A 115 -1.39 -7.01 1.09
C SER A 115 -0.21 -7.97 1.19
N GLN A 116 0.08 -8.36 2.42
CA GLN A 116 1.11 -9.36 2.74
C GLN A 116 2.51 -9.01 2.20
N CYS A 117 2.83 -7.71 2.15
CA CYS A 117 4.17 -7.26 1.79
C CYS A 117 5.17 -7.42 2.93
N SER A 118 6.43 -7.69 2.59
CA SER A 118 7.53 -7.83 3.56
C SER A 118 8.80 -7.08 3.13
N GLY A 119 9.53 -6.58 4.12
CA GLY A 119 10.76 -5.80 3.95
C GLY A 119 10.98 -4.89 5.15
N ILE A 120 11.86 -3.90 5.03
CA ILE A 120 12.20 -3.04 6.17
C ILE A 120 11.23 -1.87 6.36
N SER A 121 10.67 -1.31 5.27
CA SER A 121 9.86 -0.10 5.37
C SER A 121 8.90 0.12 4.20
N ALA A 122 7.67 0.42 4.58
CA ALA A 122 6.43 0.68 3.85
C ALA A 122 6.05 -0.36 2.80
N SER A 123 4.80 -0.83 2.81
CA SER A 123 4.26 -1.54 1.64
C SER A 123 4.13 -0.58 0.44
N LEU A 124 3.78 0.67 0.71
CA LEU A 124 3.65 1.73 -0.29
C LEU A 124 4.53 2.91 0.09
N TYR A 125 5.48 3.25 -0.76
CA TYR A 125 6.40 4.35 -0.48
C TYR A 125 6.30 5.42 -1.56
N HIS A 126 5.94 6.64 -1.16
CA HIS A 126 5.92 7.81 -2.03
C HIS A 126 6.81 8.91 -1.44
N LEU A 127 7.79 9.37 -2.21
CA LEU A 127 8.69 10.44 -1.81
C LEU A 127 8.72 11.54 -2.86
N ARG A 128 8.21 12.72 -2.48
CA ARG A 128 8.17 13.97 -3.27
C ARG A 128 7.27 13.93 -4.50
N GLY A 129 6.90 15.12 -4.98
CA GLY A 129 5.89 15.30 -6.02
C GLY A 129 4.50 15.47 -5.43
N ASP A 130 3.52 15.76 -6.28
CA ASP A 130 2.12 15.81 -5.88
C ASP A 130 1.57 14.40 -5.73
N ILE A 131 0.77 14.18 -4.69
CA ILE A 131 0.21 12.86 -4.39
C ILE A 131 -1.27 12.97 -4.02
N LYS A 132 -2.07 12.13 -4.67
CA LYS A 132 -3.45 11.87 -4.28
C LYS A 132 -3.72 10.38 -4.30
N VAL A 133 -4.15 9.88 -3.15
CA VAL A 133 -4.57 8.49 -2.95
C VAL A 133 -6.06 8.48 -2.64
N SER A 134 -6.80 7.60 -3.28
CA SER A 134 -8.21 7.42 -3.00
C SER A 134 -8.64 5.97 -3.12
N ASN A 135 -9.47 5.50 -2.18
CA ASN A 135 -10.01 4.13 -2.17
C ASN A 135 -8.90 3.06 -2.21
N MET A 136 -7.89 3.23 -1.37
CA MET A 136 -6.76 2.30 -1.27
C MET A 136 -6.90 1.40 -0.05
N ASN A 137 -6.57 0.12 -0.19
CA ASN A 137 -6.48 -0.82 0.92
C ASN A 137 -5.04 -1.28 1.11
N THR A 138 -4.58 -1.30 2.36
CA THR A 138 -3.30 -1.90 2.74
C THR A 138 -3.49 -2.76 3.98
N SER A 139 -3.05 -4.02 3.92
CA SER A 139 -3.32 -4.96 5.00
C SER A 139 -2.35 -6.12 5.18
N TYR A 140 -2.32 -6.67 6.40
CA TYR A 140 -1.55 -7.86 6.75
C TYR A 140 -0.04 -7.68 6.51
N HIS A 141 0.50 -6.55 6.94
CA HIS A 141 1.91 -6.21 6.82
C HIS A 141 2.63 -6.42 8.15
N GLU A 142 3.73 -7.16 8.13
CA GLU A 142 4.67 -7.26 9.25
C GLU A 142 6.01 -6.69 8.77
N ILE A 143 6.24 -5.41 9.03
CA ILE A 143 7.37 -4.65 8.48
C ILE A 143 7.98 -3.82 9.60
N THR A 144 9.31 -3.86 9.73
CA THR A 144 10.04 -3.33 10.89
C THR A 144 9.79 -1.85 11.16
N GLN A 145 9.91 -0.98 10.14
CA GLN A 145 9.84 0.47 10.33
C GLN A 145 8.43 1.03 10.14
N VAL A 146 7.99 1.19 8.90
CA VAL A 146 6.67 1.71 8.52
C VAL A 146 5.88 0.60 7.87
N ALA A 147 4.79 0.10 8.45
CA ALA A 147 4.20 -1.14 7.92
C ALA A 147 3.23 -0.94 6.75
N ALA A 148 2.25 -0.04 6.90
CA ALA A 148 1.23 0.18 5.88
C ALA A 148 1.78 1.03 4.73
N TYR A 149 1.83 2.36 4.89
CA TYR A 149 2.32 3.26 3.85
C TYR A 149 3.15 4.39 4.43
N SER A 150 4.02 4.94 3.59
CA SER A 150 4.80 6.14 3.84
C SER A 150 4.64 7.10 2.67
N ILE A 151 4.06 8.27 2.95
CA ILE A 151 3.94 9.38 1.99
C ILE A 151 4.68 10.56 2.57
N GLN A 152 5.74 10.98 1.88
CA GLN A 152 6.65 11.99 2.39
C GLN A 152 6.85 13.15 1.40
N VAL A 153 6.98 14.35 1.96
CA VAL A 153 7.41 15.57 1.24
C VAL A 153 6.57 15.92 0.00
N PRO A 154 5.22 15.94 0.07
CA PRO A 154 4.43 16.37 -1.09
C PRO A 154 4.75 17.83 -1.45
N THR A 155 4.79 18.15 -2.74
CA THR A 155 5.03 19.53 -3.21
C THR A 155 3.82 20.42 -2.92
N GLY A 156 2.60 19.90 -3.11
CA GLY A 156 1.35 20.50 -2.64
C GLY A 156 0.82 19.90 -1.33
N THR A 157 -0.51 19.89 -1.19
CA THR A 157 -1.19 19.16 -0.11
C THR A 157 -1.34 17.69 -0.51
N GLY A 158 -0.82 16.77 0.29
CA GLY A 158 -1.08 15.34 0.13
C GLY A 158 -2.54 15.02 0.44
N ILE A 159 -3.23 14.36 -0.48
CA ILE A 159 -4.66 14.00 -0.32
C ILE A 159 -4.76 12.49 -0.16
N ILE A 160 -5.40 12.03 0.92
CA ILE A 160 -5.65 10.61 1.19
C ILE A 160 -7.11 10.45 1.56
N ASN A 161 -7.91 9.86 0.66
CA ASN A 161 -9.35 9.74 0.87
C ASN A 161 -9.79 8.28 0.80
N PHE A 162 -10.83 7.90 1.54
CA PHE A 162 -11.48 6.60 1.36
C PHE A 162 -10.51 5.40 1.52
N THR A 163 -9.39 5.58 2.21
CA THR A 163 -8.31 4.59 2.31
C THR A 163 -8.41 3.81 3.62
N THR A 164 -8.17 2.49 3.56
CA THR A 164 -8.13 1.61 4.73
C THR A 164 -6.72 1.05 4.95
N ALA A 165 -6.16 1.27 6.14
CA ALA A 165 -4.96 0.58 6.61
C ALA A 165 -5.33 -0.34 7.78
N SER A 166 -5.08 -1.64 7.63
CA SER A 166 -5.57 -2.63 8.59
C SER A 166 -4.64 -3.79 8.86
N ASN A 167 -4.66 -4.33 10.08
CA ASN A 167 -3.89 -5.52 10.44
C ASN A 167 -2.40 -5.40 10.06
N ALA A 168 -1.81 -4.21 10.23
CA ALA A 168 -0.40 -3.97 9.95
C ALA A 168 0.36 -3.71 11.26
N SER A 169 1.56 -4.25 11.37
CA SER A 169 2.39 -4.16 12.57
C SER A 169 3.82 -3.73 12.29
N SER A 170 4.38 -2.91 13.18
CA SER A 170 5.79 -2.48 13.14
C SER A 170 6.39 -2.36 14.54
N THR A 171 7.73 -2.33 14.59
CA THR A 171 8.50 -2.38 15.84
C THR A 171 9.46 -1.20 16.03
N ASP A 172 9.83 -0.47 14.95
CA ASP A 172 10.94 0.49 14.99
C ASP A 172 10.51 1.94 14.71
N TYR A 173 9.50 2.19 13.87
CA TYR A 173 9.13 3.58 13.50
C TYR A 173 7.64 3.93 13.68
N ALA A 174 6.73 3.40 12.87
CA ALA A 174 5.29 3.66 12.94
C ALA A 174 4.54 2.63 12.09
N VAL A 175 3.22 2.55 12.11
CA VAL A 175 2.49 1.76 11.09
C VAL A 175 2.25 2.61 9.84
N ILE A 176 1.95 3.88 10.02
CA ILE A 176 1.65 4.84 8.96
C ILE A 176 2.56 6.05 9.09
N GLU A 177 3.07 6.55 7.98
CA GLU A 177 3.89 7.76 7.95
C GLU A 177 3.37 8.78 6.93
N ASN A 178 3.05 9.98 7.42
CA ASN A 178 2.72 11.17 6.66
C ASN A 178 3.69 12.29 7.07
N SER A 179 4.88 12.34 6.45
CA SER A 179 5.97 13.20 6.94
C SER A 179 6.25 14.40 6.03
N ILE A 180 6.57 15.53 6.69
CA ILE A 180 7.04 16.78 6.08
C ILE A 180 6.10 17.29 4.97
N GLY A 181 4.99 17.94 5.34
CA GLY A 181 4.09 18.57 4.38
C GLY A 181 2.75 18.97 4.99
N LYS A 182 1.76 19.22 4.14
CA LYS A 182 0.36 19.31 4.57
C LYS A 182 -0.38 18.09 4.04
N PHE A 183 -1.15 17.44 4.90
CA PHE A 183 -1.94 16.28 4.55
C PHE A 183 -3.40 16.48 4.94
N ASN A 184 -4.29 16.22 3.99
CA ASN A 184 -5.72 16.14 4.20
C ASN A 184 -6.13 14.67 4.06
N ILE A 185 -6.54 14.08 5.17
CA ILE A 185 -6.97 12.70 5.28
C ILE A 185 -8.47 12.69 5.55
N THR A 186 -9.26 12.08 4.68
CA THR A 186 -10.72 12.15 4.77
C THR A 186 -11.38 10.79 4.53
N LYS A 187 -12.31 10.38 5.39
CA LYS A 187 -13.04 9.11 5.26
C LYS A 187 -12.13 7.88 5.19
N CYS A 188 -11.06 7.88 6.00
CA CYS A 188 -10.11 6.78 6.09
C CYS A 188 -10.38 5.88 7.29
N ASN A 189 -9.99 4.61 7.18
CA ASN A 189 -10.13 3.62 8.24
C ASN A 189 -8.76 3.09 8.67
N TYR A 190 -8.50 3.10 9.97
CA TYR A 190 -7.29 2.60 10.59
C TYR A 190 -7.68 1.52 11.60
N LEU A 191 -7.54 0.25 11.19
CA LEU A 191 -8.18 -0.89 11.86
C LEU A 191 -7.15 -1.91 12.35
N ASN A 192 -7.12 -2.21 13.65
CA ASN A 192 -6.29 -3.28 14.22
C ASN A 192 -4.81 -3.17 13.85
N ASN A 193 -4.27 -1.95 13.80
CA ASN A 193 -2.85 -1.74 13.57
C ASN A 193 -2.07 -1.77 14.87
N GLU A 194 -0.84 -2.26 14.85
CA GLU A 194 -0.03 -2.44 16.05
C GLU A 194 1.36 -1.81 15.90
N TYR A 195 1.74 -0.97 16.87
CA TYR A 195 3.10 -0.47 16.99
C TYR A 195 3.65 -0.81 18.38
N THR A 196 4.68 -1.64 18.41
CA THR A 196 5.31 -2.11 19.67
C THR A 196 6.58 -1.34 20.04
N GLY A 197 7.03 -0.42 19.19
CA GLY A 197 8.15 0.47 19.49
C GLY A 197 7.79 1.54 20.54
N SER A 198 8.81 2.19 21.09
CA SER A 198 8.66 3.07 22.26
C SER A 198 8.63 4.57 21.94
N THR A 199 9.07 4.97 20.75
CA THR A 199 9.42 6.38 20.47
C THR A 199 8.30 7.18 19.80
N ASN A 200 7.51 6.53 18.93
CA ASN A 200 6.51 7.20 18.09
C ASN A 200 5.09 6.72 18.41
N GLY A 201 4.12 7.24 17.65
CA GLY A 201 2.77 6.68 17.60
C GLY A 201 2.59 5.68 16.45
N ILE A 202 1.47 4.97 16.48
CA ILE A 202 1.01 4.09 15.38
C ILE A 202 0.96 4.88 14.08
N ILE A 203 0.56 6.15 14.15
CA ILE A 203 0.53 7.09 13.04
C ILE A 203 1.56 8.19 13.29
N TYR A 204 2.56 8.27 12.42
CA TYR A 204 3.54 9.32 12.42
C TYR A 204 3.12 10.44 11.46
N CYS A 205 2.84 11.61 12.02
CA CYS A 205 2.71 12.87 11.30
C CYS A 205 3.66 13.91 11.90
N SER A 206 4.75 14.22 11.20
CA SER A 206 5.70 15.25 11.65
C SER A 206 5.25 16.69 11.39
N SER A 207 4.17 16.87 10.64
CA SER A 207 3.75 18.16 10.07
C SER A 207 2.25 18.40 10.23
N SER A 208 1.60 19.14 9.33
CA SER A 208 0.17 19.45 9.46
C SER A 208 -0.67 18.35 8.83
N CYS A 209 -1.22 17.46 9.66
CA CYS A 209 -2.22 16.48 9.22
C CYS A 209 -3.60 16.87 9.75
N THR A 210 -4.59 16.83 8.87
CA THR A 210 -6.01 16.95 9.21
C THR A 210 -6.70 15.63 8.90
N TYR A 211 -7.37 15.05 9.89
CA TYR A 211 -8.21 13.87 9.73
C TYR A 211 -9.68 14.31 9.87
N SER A 212 -10.49 14.04 8.85
CA SER A 212 -11.92 14.36 8.83
C SER A 212 -12.75 13.12 8.49
N SER A 213 -13.79 12.81 9.26
CA SER A 213 -14.64 11.63 9.03
C SER A 213 -13.89 10.29 9.00
N CYS A 214 -12.80 10.17 9.77
CA CYS A 214 -11.98 8.95 9.82
C CYS A 214 -12.35 8.04 10.99
N SER A 215 -12.08 6.74 10.86
CA SER A 215 -12.27 5.75 11.92
C SER A 215 -10.94 5.16 12.40
N PHE A 216 -10.75 5.08 13.71
CA PHE A 216 -9.61 4.44 14.37
C PHE A 216 -10.14 3.38 15.32
N ILE A 217 -10.01 2.10 14.94
CA ILE A 217 -10.63 0.99 15.67
C ILE A 217 -9.60 -0.10 15.98
N GLY A 218 -9.53 -0.56 17.22
CA GLY A 218 -8.73 -1.74 17.58
C GLY A 218 -7.21 -1.56 17.52
N ASN A 219 -6.71 -0.32 17.39
CA ASN A 219 -5.27 -0.09 17.22
C ASN A 219 -4.54 -0.20 18.57
N LYS A 220 -3.33 -0.78 18.56
CA LYS A 220 -2.52 -1.06 19.75
C LYS A 220 -1.16 -0.37 19.68
N GLY A 221 -0.77 0.33 20.73
CA GLY A 221 0.56 0.93 20.80
C GLY A 221 0.72 1.94 21.93
N ASN A 222 1.87 2.61 22.02
CA ASN A 222 2.08 3.61 23.07
C ASN A 222 1.24 4.87 22.84
N TYR A 223 1.15 5.33 21.59
CA TYR A 223 0.37 6.49 21.17
C TYR A 223 -0.35 6.18 19.86
N LEU A 224 -1.55 6.73 19.67
CA LEU A 224 -2.21 6.63 18.35
C LEU A 224 -1.50 7.52 17.32
N PHE A 225 -1.16 8.74 17.72
CA PHE A 225 -0.41 9.71 16.90
C PHE A 225 0.86 10.15 17.62
N ASN A 226 1.97 10.30 16.90
CA ASN A 226 3.21 10.84 17.47
C ASN A 226 3.09 12.33 17.88
N LYS A 227 2.24 13.08 17.18
CA LYS A 227 1.93 14.49 17.43
C LYS A 227 0.45 14.69 17.22
N LYS A 228 -0.19 15.51 18.06
CA LYS A 228 -1.62 15.82 17.97
C LYS A 228 -1.95 16.43 16.59
N PRO A 229 -2.76 15.76 15.74
CA PRO A 229 -3.21 16.32 14.48
C PRO A 229 -4.48 17.18 14.68
N THR A 230 -4.95 17.81 13.61
CA THR A 230 -6.32 18.34 13.57
C THR A 230 -7.28 17.18 13.33
N ILE A 231 -8.26 17.01 14.21
CA ILE A 231 -9.28 15.98 14.15
C ILE A 231 -10.64 16.67 13.98
N ASP A 232 -11.44 16.18 13.04
CA ASP A 232 -12.78 16.67 12.72
C ASP A 232 -13.69 15.46 12.47
N ASN A 233 -14.80 15.33 13.20
CA ASN A 233 -15.77 14.24 13.03
C ASN A 233 -15.12 12.84 12.90
N CYS A 234 -14.22 12.47 13.80
CA CYS A 234 -13.58 11.15 13.74
C CYS A 234 -14.11 10.20 14.82
N TYR A 235 -14.15 8.92 14.48
CA TYR A 235 -14.59 7.84 15.34
C TYR A 235 -13.41 7.08 15.95
N PHE A 236 -13.45 6.84 17.26
CA PHE A 236 -12.45 6.07 17.99
C PHE A 236 -13.13 4.94 18.78
N ASN A 237 -12.67 3.70 18.63
CA ASN A 237 -13.24 2.57 19.37
C ASN A 237 -12.20 1.49 19.67
N ASN A 238 -12.22 0.93 20.88
CA ASN A 238 -11.39 -0.21 21.30
C ASN A 238 -9.89 -0.04 20.98
N ASN A 239 -9.33 1.17 21.04
CA ASN A 239 -7.90 1.38 20.85
C ASN A 239 -7.18 1.18 22.19
N GLU A 240 -6.15 0.33 22.20
CA GLU A 240 -5.29 0.07 23.36
C GLU A 240 -4.06 0.99 23.28
N VAL A 241 -4.25 2.29 23.58
CA VAL A 241 -3.18 3.30 23.59
C VAL A 241 -2.98 3.91 24.97
N ARG A 242 -1.71 4.09 25.37
CA ARG A 242 -1.36 4.47 26.76
C ARG A 242 -1.47 5.97 27.06
N GLN A 243 -1.28 6.85 26.07
CA GLN A 243 -1.02 8.28 26.34
C GLN A 243 -1.81 9.27 25.46
N THR A 244 -2.88 8.85 24.78
CA THR A 244 -3.74 9.77 24.01
C THR A 244 -5.21 9.53 24.34
N THR A 245 -5.82 10.44 25.10
CA THR A 245 -7.27 10.49 25.30
C THR A 245 -7.87 11.48 24.30
N PHE A 246 -8.76 11.00 23.43
CA PHE A 246 -9.58 11.84 22.55
C PHE A 246 -11.03 11.79 23.05
N ASP A 247 -11.59 12.94 23.38
CA ASP A 247 -12.92 13.03 24.03
C ASP A 247 -14.10 12.94 23.03
N SER A 248 -13.85 12.88 21.72
CA SER A 248 -14.92 12.82 20.72
C SER A 248 -15.25 11.37 20.33
N ILE A 249 -16.34 10.87 20.89
CA ILE A 249 -17.05 9.69 20.38
C ILE A 249 -18.22 10.24 19.56
N GLU A 250 -17.96 10.71 18.34
CA GLU A 250 -19.05 10.91 17.38
C GLU A 250 -19.60 9.53 16.98
N PRO A 251 -20.89 9.39 16.63
CA PRO A 251 -21.44 8.10 16.23
C PRO A 251 -20.64 7.54 15.03
N LEU A 252 -20.36 6.23 15.07
CA LEU A 252 -19.72 5.54 13.94
C LEU A 252 -20.48 5.91 12.67
N ASP A 253 -19.80 6.54 11.71
CA ASP A 253 -20.35 6.69 10.38
C ASP A 253 -20.61 5.28 9.86
N SER A 254 -21.90 4.91 9.74
CA SER A 254 -22.36 3.60 9.26
C SER A 254 -21.78 3.24 7.89
N PHE A 255 -21.19 4.22 7.19
CA PHE A 255 -20.39 4.05 6.00
C PHE A 255 -18.91 3.71 6.30
N ILE A 256 -18.63 2.61 7.01
CA ILE A 256 -17.40 1.81 6.76
C ILE A 256 -17.54 1.18 5.36
N SER A 257 -17.70 2.00 4.32
CA SER A 257 -18.16 1.61 2.98
C SER A 257 -17.06 1.69 1.92
N HIS A 258 -15.84 2.00 2.34
CA HIS A 258 -14.76 2.41 1.43
C HIS A 258 -13.62 1.39 1.37
N TYR A 259 -13.97 0.11 1.41
CA TYR A 259 -13.03 -0.95 1.14
C TYR A 259 -13.03 -1.20 -0.36
N SER A 260 -11.91 -0.96 -1.04
CA SER A 260 -11.73 -1.46 -2.41
C SER A 260 -11.97 -2.97 -2.43
N THR A 261 -13.06 -3.40 -3.09
CA THR A 261 -13.43 -4.82 -3.21
C THR A 261 -12.68 -5.53 -4.32
N TYR A 262 -11.83 -4.82 -5.08
CA TYR A 262 -11.22 -5.35 -6.29
C TYR A 262 -10.16 -6.41 -6.01
N CYS A 263 -9.44 -6.32 -4.89
CA CYS A 263 -8.42 -7.29 -4.51
C CYS A 263 -8.40 -7.49 -3.01
N ILE A 264 -9.00 -8.59 -2.57
CA ILE A 264 -9.15 -8.92 -1.15
C ILE A 264 -8.29 -10.15 -0.88
N ALA A 265 -7.15 -9.93 -0.22
CA ALA A 265 -6.27 -11.00 0.19
C ALA A 265 -6.88 -11.74 1.40
N ALA A 266 -6.91 -13.07 1.30
CA ALA A 266 -7.21 -13.94 2.44
C ALA A 266 -6.03 -13.95 3.45
N LYS A 267 -6.30 -14.36 4.69
CA LYS A 267 -5.33 -14.45 5.80
C LYS A 267 -4.03 -15.18 5.42
N ASN A 268 -2.93 -14.83 6.10
CA ASN A 268 -1.59 -15.43 5.99
C ASN A 268 -1.55 -16.97 5.93
N GLU A 269 -2.50 -17.67 6.55
CA GLU A 269 -2.50 -19.14 6.64
C GLU A 269 -2.84 -19.86 5.32
N GLU A 270 -3.61 -19.25 4.41
CA GLU A 270 -4.01 -19.89 3.14
C GLU A 270 -2.92 -19.83 2.04
N ASN A 271 -1.84 -19.05 2.27
CA ASN A 271 -0.81 -18.74 1.28
C ASN A 271 0.60 -19.25 1.64
N LYS A 272 0.78 -19.96 2.76
CA LYS A 272 2.09 -20.46 3.24
C LYS A 272 2.81 -21.39 2.24
N ASP A 273 2.08 -22.06 1.35
CA ASP A 273 2.62 -23.03 0.39
C ASP A 273 3.01 -22.43 -0.98
N ASP A 274 2.82 -21.13 -1.20
CA ASP A 274 3.17 -20.46 -2.46
C ASP A 274 4.62 -19.97 -2.45
N THR A 275 5.57 -20.91 -2.34
CA THR A 275 6.99 -20.58 -2.42
C THR A 275 7.47 -20.55 -3.87
N PHE A 276 8.31 -19.58 -4.22
CA PHE A 276 8.96 -19.49 -5.54
C PHE A 276 9.65 -20.80 -5.97
N LYS A 277 10.20 -21.55 -5.01
CA LYS A 277 10.86 -22.84 -5.26
C LYS A 277 9.93 -23.85 -5.96
N LYS A 278 8.66 -23.91 -5.54
CA LYS A 278 7.61 -24.76 -6.13
C LYS A 278 7.32 -24.42 -7.60
N TYR A 279 7.33 -23.13 -7.94
CA TYR A 279 6.97 -22.63 -9.28
C TYR A 279 8.16 -22.52 -10.24
N LYS A 280 9.40 -22.53 -9.74
CA LYS A 280 10.60 -22.65 -10.57
C LYS A 280 10.75 -24.06 -11.15
N GLU A 281 10.35 -25.08 -10.37
CA GLU A 281 10.45 -26.50 -10.76
C GLU A 281 9.31 -26.91 -11.70
N GLU A 282 8.11 -26.36 -11.51
CA GLU A 282 6.99 -26.51 -12.45
C GLU A 282 6.85 -25.25 -13.32
N LYS A 283 7.32 -25.27 -14.58
CA LYS A 283 6.98 -24.22 -15.59
C LYS A 283 5.55 -23.74 -15.35
N LEU A 284 5.34 -22.43 -15.11
CA LEU A 284 4.05 -21.88 -14.66
C LEU A 284 2.87 -22.44 -15.48
N LYS A 285 2.17 -23.44 -14.93
CA LYS A 285 1.05 -24.09 -15.64
C LYS A 285 -0.17 -23.18 -15.57
N MET A 286 -1.04 -23.23 -16.57
CA MET A 286 -2.32 -22.49 -16.58
C MET A 286 -3.16 -22.73 -15.31
N LYS A 287 -3.08 -23.91 -14.71
CA LYS A 287 -3.73 -24.24 -13.43
C LYS A 287 -3.21 -23.37 -12.27
N ASN A 288 -1.91 -23.06 -12.26
CA ASN A 288 -1.28 -22.22 -11.25
C ASN A 288 -1.76 -20.76 -11.39
N LEU A 289 -1.84 -20.25 -12.62
CA LEU A 289 -2.42 -18.92 -12.91
C LEU A 289 -3.89 -18.82 -12.47
N LYS A 290 -4.72 -19.84 -12.76
CA LYS A 290 -6.12 -19.87 -12.31
C LYS A 290 -6.23 -19.84 -10.79
N ASN A 291 -5.32 -20.52 -10.07
CA ASN A 291 -5.29 -20.47 -8.61
C ASN A 291 -4.90 -19.08 -8.09
N VAL A 292 -3.91 -18.42 -8.71
CA VAL A 292 -3.52 -17.03 -8.38
C VAL A 292 -4.68 -16.07 -8.57
N VAL A 293 -5.34 -16.10 -9.73
CA VAL A 293 -6.53 -15.28 -10.01
C VAL A 293 -7.63 -15.56 -8.97
N LYS A 294 -7.91 -16.84 -8.68
CA LYS A 294 -8.91 -17.22 -7.69
C LYS A 294 -8.59 -16.71 -6.28
N LYS A 295 -7.32 -16.61 -5.90
CA LYS A 295 -6.88 -16.11 -4.59
C LYS A 295 -6.98 -14.58 -4.47
N ILE A 296 -6.68 -13.86 -5.54
CA ILE A 296 -6.63 -12.39 -5.54
C ILE A 296 -8.03 -11.78 -5.57
N TYR A 297 -8.94 -12.39 -6.34
CA TYR A 297 -10.29 -11.87 -6.56
C TYR A 297 -11.37 -12.52 -5.68
N ARG A 298 -10.99 -13.31 -4.65
CA ARG A 298 -11.95 -13.88 -3.69
C ARG A 298 -11.63 -13.45 -2.27
N THR A 299 -12.39 -12.50 -1.76
CA THR A 299 -12.96 -12.45 -0.40
C THR A 299 -13.88 -11.22 -0.35
N PRO A 300 -15.06 -11.24 0.28
CA PRO A 300 -15.90 -10.05 0.46
C PRO A 300 -15.57 -9.27 1.75
N LEU A 301 -15.91 -7.98 1.78
CA LEU A 301 -15.76 -7.01 2.89
C LEU A 301 -16.13 -7.56 4.28
N VAL A 302 -17.15 -8.43 4.34
CA VAL A 302 -17.66 -9.05 5.56
C VAL A 302 -16.59 -9.85 6.31
N GLY A 303 -15.58 -10.39 5.62
CA GLY A 303 -14.47 -11.11 6.24
C GLY A 303 -13.49 -10.20 7.00
N ALA A 304 -13.21 -9.00 6.50
CA ALA A 304 -12.23 -8.10 7.10
C ALA A 304 -12.74 -7.44 8.39
N VAL A 305 -14.05 -7.19 8.49
CA VAL A 305 -14.70 -6.55 9.65
C VAL A 305 -15.09 -7.57 10.73
N ASN A 306 -15.43 -8.82 10.37
CA ASN A 306 -15.82 -9.85 11.35
C ASN A 306 -14.63 -10.56 12.04
N LEU A 307 -13.39 -10.28 11.64
CA LEU A 307 -12.22 -10.91 12.25
C LEU A 307 -11.75 -10.24 13.56
N SER A 308 -12.26 -9.06 13.91
CA SER A 308 -12.00 -8.41 15.20
C SER A 308 -13.03 -8.77 16.29
N VAL A 309 -14.04 -9.57 15.98
CA VAL A 309 -15.09 -10.02 16.93
C VAL A 309 -14.88 -11.48 17.36
N LEU A 310 -13.86 -12.16 16.83
CA LEU A 310 -13.50 -13.54 17.18
C LEU A 310 -12.10 -13.62 17.77
N LYS A 311 -11.93 -13.02 18.96
CA LYS A 311 -11.51 -13.68 20.21
C LYS A 311 -11.38 -12.66 21.33
#